data_AF-A0A528CVD3-F1
#
_entry.id   AF-A0A528CVD3-F1
#
_cell.length_a   1.000
_cell.length_b   1.000
_cell.length_c   1.000
_cell.angle_alpha   90.00
_cell.angle_beta   90.00
_cell.angle_gamma   90.00
#
_symmetry.space_group_name_H-M   'P 1'
#
loop_
_entity.id
_entity.type
_entity.pdbx_description
1 polymer ?
#
loop_
_entity_poly.entity_id
_entity_poly.type
_entity_poly.pdbx_seq_one_letter_code
_entity_poly.pdbx_strand_id
1 'polypeptide(L)'
;MDHGEARKSFGSDSAQLVYGKRTDGTLAHISDVVRGLACQCICPACEGQLVARTKADFRVPHFAHNGGEACGGGPETALHLLA
;
A
#
# COMPACT_ATOMS: atom_id res chain seq x y z
N MET A 1 6.37 -29.77 -14.83
CA MET A 1 5.28 -28.90 -14.39
C MET A 1 5.91 -27.63 -13.88
N ASP A 2 6.05 -26.65 -14.77
CA ASP A 2 6.71 -25.37 -14.51
C ASP A 2 5.70 -24.42 -13.85
N HIS A 3 5.86 -24.17 -12.55
CA HIS A 3 5.05 -23.21 -11.80
C HIS A 3 5.43 -21.74 -12.12
N GLY A 4 6.35 -21.49 -13.05
CA GLY A 4 6.90 -20.17 -13.37
C GLY A 4 6.09 -19.38 -14.40
N GLU A 5 5.23 -20.02 -15.19
CA GLU A 5 4.43 -19.34 -16.23
C GLU A 5 3.11 -18.74 -15.73
N ALA A 6 2.50 -19.26 -14.67
CA ALA A 6 1.22 -18.74 -14.16
C ALA A 6 1.34 -17.36 -13.50
N ARG A 7 2.52 -17.01 -12.94
CA ARG A 7 2.75 -15.70 -12.31
C ARG A 7 2.81 -14.55 -13.32
N LYS A 8 3.11 -14.82 -14.59
CA LYS A 8 3.41 -13.79 -15.60
C LYS A 8 2.16 -13.23 -16.30
N SER A 9 1.06 -13.99 -16.34
CA SER A 9 -0.13 -13.62 -17.13
C SER A 9 -1.27 -12.98 -16.34
N PHE A 10 -1.34 -13.19 -15.02
CA PHE A 10 -2.48 -12.72 -14.21
C PHE A 10 -2.10 -12.10 -12.85
N GLY A 11 -0.85 -12.24 -12.41
CA GLY A 11 -0.36 -11.62 -11.19
C GLY A 11 0.40 -10.36 -11.52
N SER A 12 -0.28 -9.24 -11.70
CA SER A 12 0.43 -7.97 -11.69
C SER A 12 1.01 -7.79 -10.27
N ASP A 13 2.33 -7.97 -10.16
CA ASP A 13 3.17 -7.81 -8.96
C ASP A 13 2.97 -6.45 -8.25
N SER A 14 2.25 -5.53 -8.90
CA SER A 14 1.83 -4.24 -8.37
C SER A 14 0.54 -4.36 -7.53
N ALA A 15 0.52 -5.18 -6.48
CA ALA A 15 -0.49 -5.03 -5.44
C ALA A 15 -0.23 -3.69 -4.71
N GLN A 16 -0.84 -2.62 -5.20
CA GLN A 16 -0.60 -1.29 -4.65
C GLN A 16 -1.24 -1.16 -3.27
N LEU A 17 -0.46 -0.71 -2.28
CA LEU A 17 -0.95 -0.51 -0.91
C LEU A 17 -1.98 0.63 -0.88
N VAL A 18 -3.26 0.30 -0.62
CA VAL A 18 -4.36 1.29 -0.55
C VAL A 18 -4.82 1.59 0.87
N TYR A 19 -4.31 0.88 1.87
CA TYR A 19 -4.58 1.13 3.28
C TYR A 19 -3.27 1.42 4.04
N GLY A 20 -3.29 2.48 4.83
CA GLY A 20 -2.24 2.81 5.78
C GLY A 20 -2.79 2.79 7.20
N LYS A 21 -1.95 2.49 8.19
CA LYS A 21 -2.33 2.57 9.61
C LYS A 21 -2.10 3.98 10.14
N ARG A 22 -3.10 4.56 10.81
CA ARG A 22 -2.99 5.85 11.50
C ARG A 22 -2.28 5.68 12.84
N THR A 23 -1.81 6.77 13.42
CA THR A 23 -1.25 6.80 14.78
C THR A 23 -2.23 6.34 15.85
N ASP A 24 -3.53 6.50 15.60
CA ASP A 24 -4.64 6.02 16.43
C ASP A 24 -4.83 4.49 16.36
N GLY A 25 -4.12 3.80 15.48
CA GLY A 25 -4.22 2.34 15.28
C GLY A 25 -5.27 1.91 14.26
N THR A 26 -6.13 2.83 13.81
CA THR A 26 -7.13 2.60 12.76
C THR A 26 -6.53 2.54 11.36
N LEU A 27 -7.12 1.76 10.45
CA LEU A 27 -6.75 1.74 9.04
C LEU A 27 -7.44 2.87 8.28
N ALA A 28 -6.68 3.57 7.44
CA ALA A 28 -7.14 4.64 6.58
C ALA A 28 -6.99 4.24 5.11
N HIS A 29 -8.07 4.37 4.36
CA HIS A 29 -8.05 4.16 2.92
C HIS A 29 -7.42 5.36 2.20
N ILE A 30 -6.71 5.11 1.10
CA ILE A 30 -6.00 6.14 0.35
C ILE A 30 -6.91 7.25 -0.22
N SER A 31 -8.20 6.98 -0.42
CA SER A 31 -9.17 8.03 -0.82
C SER A 31 -9.61 8.94 0.33
N ASP A 32 -9.48 8.51 1.58
CA ASP A 32 -9.93 9.26 2.76
C ASP A 32 -8.83 10.15 3.35
N VAL A 33 -7.63 10.13 2.75
CA VAL A 33 -6.44 10.75 3.34
C VAL A 33 -5.94 11.93 2.52
N VAL A 34 -5.33 12.88 3.22
CA VAL A 34 -4.67 14.02 2.60
C VAL A 34 -3.43 13.54 1.85
N ARG A 35 -3.25 14.06 0.62
CA ARG A 35 -2.08 13.79 -0.22
C ARG A 35 -0.76 14.10 0.51
N GLY A 36 0.27 13.32 0.22
CA GLY A 36 1.60 13.50 0.79
C GLY A 36 1.77 12.83 2.15
N LEU A 37 2.62 13.41 3.00
CA LEU A 37 2.96 12.89 4.33
C LEU A 37 2.02 13.39 5.44
N ALA A 38 1.03 14.21 5.08
CA ALA A 38 0.11 14.82 6.03
C ALA A 38 -0.81 13.80 6.74
N CYS A 39 -1.04 12.63 6.12
CA CYS A 39 -1.74 11.50 6.74
C CYS A 39 -1.04 10.98 8.00
N GLN A 40 0.29 11.17 8.09
CA GLN A 40 1.15 10.53 9.10
C GLN A 40 0.97 9.01 9.18
N CYS A 41 0.51 8.41 8.08
CA CYS A 41 0.15 7.00 8.03
C CYS A 41 1.41 6.15 7.90
N ILE A 42 1.39 4.98 8.53
CA ILE A 42 2.49 4.03 8.54
C ILE A 42 2.07 2.73 7.87
N CYS A 43 3.04 1.98 7.37
CA CYS A 43 2.83 0.68 6.80
C CYS A 43 2.40 -0.30 7.91
N PRO A 44 1.29 -1.02 7.75
CA PRO A 44 0.89 -2.01 8.75
C PRO A 44 1.86 -3.22 8.81
N ALA A 45 2.71 -3.42 7.80
CA ALA A 45 3.64 -4.55 7.73
C ALA A 45 5.03 -4.23 8.30
N CYS A 46 5.61 -3.08 7.96
CA CYS A 46 6.97 -2.70 8.38
C CYS A 46 7.03 -1.42 9.22
N GLU A 47 5.88 -0.82 9.54
CA GLU A 47 5.76 0.41 10.33
C GLU A 47 6.45 1.64 9.72
N GLY A 48 6.96 1.51 8.49
CA GLY A 48 7.59 2.60 7.74
C GLY A 48 6.60 3.70 7.38
N GLN A 49 7.07 4.95 7.39
CA GLN A 49 6.26 6.10 7.04
C GLN A 49 5.77 6.03 5.58
N LEU A 50 4.48 6.28 5.38
CA LEU A 50 3.85 6.26 4.06
C LEU A 50 3.59 7.67 3.53
N VAL A 51 3.74 7.83 2.22
CA VAL A 51 3.32 8.98 1.43
C VAL A 51 2.05 8.63 0.64
N ALA A 52 0.98 9.38 0.86
CA ALA A 52 -0.28 9.23 0.14
C ALA A 52 -0.18 9.84 -1.27
N ARG A 53 -0.11 8.99 -2.30
CA ARG A 53 -0.12 9.42 -3.70
C ARG A 53 -1.54 9.35 -4.24
N THR A 54 -2.32 10.39 -3.98
CA THR A 54 -3.73 10.49 -4.40
C THR A 54 -3.94 11.25 -5.72
N LYS A 55 -2.88 11.86 -6.27
CA LYS A 55 -2.97 12.63 -7.52
C LYS A 55 -3.07 11.68 -8.71
N ALA A 56 -4.24 11.65 -9.34
CA ALA A 56 -4.57 10.76 -10.44
C ALA A 56 -4.74 11.55 -11.74
N ASP A 57 -3.68 11.63 -12.56
CA ASP A 57 -3.83 11.85 -14.00
C ASP A 57 -3.79 10.49 -14.75
N PHE A 58 -2.98 9.53 -14.27
CA PHE A 58 -2.82 8.22 -14.93
C PHE A 58 -2.50 7.04 -13.97
N ARG A 59 -2.57 7.23 -12.64
CA ARG A 59 -2.26 6.17 -11.66
C ARG A 59 -3.37 6.05 -10.62
N VAL A 60 -3.66 4.81 -10.25
CA VAL A 60 -4.55 4.54 -9.11
C VAL A 60 -3.93 5.10 -7.83
N PRO A 61 -4.75 5.72 -6.96
CA PRO A 61 -4.26 6.27 -5.72
C PRO A 61 -3.68 5.15 -4.85
N HIS A 62 -2.47 5.35 -4.33
CA HIS A 62 -1.80 4.37 -3.47
C HIS A 62 -0.90 5.05 -2.44
N PHE A 63 -0.57 4.32 -1.38
CA PHE A 63 0.50 4.65 -0.47
C PHE A 63 1.83 4.14 -1.01
N ALA A 64 2.86 4.97 -0.91
CA ALA A 64 4.25 4.57 -1.14
C ALA A 64 5.07 4.78 0.13
N HIS A 65 6.20 4.09 0.29
CA HIS A 65 7.09 4.31 1.43
C HIS A 65 7.87 5.62 1.25
N ASN A 66 7.96 6.41 2.32
CA ASN A 66 8.75 7.63 2.37
C ASN A 66 10.18 7.30 2.79
N GLY A 67 11.08 7.18 1.81
CA GLY A 67 12.51 6.96 2.06
C GLY A 67 12.97 5.51 2.12
N GLY A 68 12.19 4.54 1.63
CA GLY A 68 12.56 3.13 1.62
C GLY A 68 12.00 2.36 0.43
N GLU A 69 12.49 1.12 0.27
CA GLU A 69 11.93 0.16 -0.68
C GLU A 69 10.49 -0.21 -0.30
N ALA A 70 9.67 -0.56 -1.29
CA ALA A 70 8.34 -1.07 -1.04
C ALA A 70 8.45 -2.43 -0.34
N CYS A 71 7.88 -2.57 0.87
CA CYS A 71 7.84 -3.88 1.50
C CYS A 71 6.89 -4.81 0.71
N GLY A 72 7.32 -6.03 0.41
CA GLY A 72 6.51 -6.98 -0.37
C GLY A 72 5.18 -7.35 0.29
N GLY A 73 5.12 -7.37 1.64
CA GLY A 73 3.95 -7.82 2.39
C GLY A 73 2.92 -6.74 2.75
N GLY A 74 3.16 -5.46 2.43
CA GLY A 74 2.24 -4.36 2.76
C GLY A 74 0.77 -4.60 2.39
N PRO A 75 0.45 -4.89 1.11
CA PRO A 75 -0.93 -5.11 0.67
C PRO A 75 -1.57 -6.36 1.28
N GLU A 76 -0.82 -7.45 1.45
CA GLU A 76 -1.31 -8.70 2.04
C GLU A 76 -1.63 -8.52 3.54
N THR A 77 -0.79 -7.82 4.28
CA THR A 77 -1.04 -7.50 5.70
C THR A 77 -2.26 -6.60 5.85
N ALA A 78 -2.41 -5.59 4.99
CA ALA A 78 -3.59 -4.74 5.02
C ALA A 78 -4.89 -5.54 4.82
N LEU A 79 -4.90 -6.52 3.92
CA LEU A 79 -6.08 -7.37 3.69
C LEU A 79 -6.41 -8.25 4.90
N HIS A 80 -5.40 -8.83 5.57
CA HIS A 80 -5.61 -9.62 6.78
C HIS A 80 -6.18 -8.80 7.94
N LEU A 81 -5.79 -7.53 8.05
CA LEU A 81 -6.29 -6.63 9.11
C LEU A 81 -7.72 -6.13 8.86
N LEU A 82 -8.25 -6.31 7.64
CA LEU A 82 -9.61 -5.94 7.27
C LEU A 82 -10.59 -7.13 7.35
N ALA A 83 -10.11 -8.33 7.70
CA ALA A 83 -10.88 -9.58 7.77
C ALA A 83 -11.61 -9.78 9.10
#